data_AF-A0A845DY79-F1
#
_entry.id   AF-A0A845DY79-F1
#
_cell.length_a   1.000
_cell.length_b   1.000
_cell.length_c   1.000
_cell.angle_alpha   90.00
_cell.angle_beta   90.00
_cell.angle_gamma   90.00
#
_symmetry.space_group_name_H-M   'P 1'
#
loop_
_entity.id
_entity.type
_entity.pdbx_description
1 polymer ?
#
loop_
_entity_poly.entity_id
_entity_poly.type
_entity_poly.pdbx_seq_one_letter_code
_entity_poly.pdbx_strand_id
1 'polypeptide(L)' 'MNQYRLDRYEGSYAILVEDSEFQNELYVLKERLIGFVKPGDCLEIEFDTIGNLKHVAIISTPDKMEKA' A
#
# COMPACT_ATOMS: atom_id res chain seq x y z
N MET A 1 -7.35 5.19 10.27
CA MET A 1 -6.37 4.33 9.57
C MET A 1 -6.74 4.35 8.11
N ASN A 2 -5.81 4.75 7.25
CA ASN A 2 -6.08 4.87 5.83
C ASN A 2 -5.67 3.57 5.15
N GLN A 3 -6.57 3.02 4.34
CA GLN A 3 -6.36 1.79 3.61
C GLN A 3 -6.02 2.11 2.17
N TYR A 4 -4.94 1.50 1.70
CA TYR A 4 -4.42 1.70 0.37
C TYR A 4 -4.20 0.38 -0.31
N ARG A 5 -4.47 0.29 -1.60
CA ARG A 5 -4.06 -0.84 -2.42
C ARG A 5 -2.79 -0.47 -3.17
N LEU A 6 -1.77 -1.32 -3.13
CA LEU A 6 -0.62 -1.14 -4.01
C LEU A 6 -1.07 -1.40 -5.45
N ASP A 7 -1.06 -0.38 -6.31
CA ASP A 7 -1.41 -0.53 -7.72
C ASP A 7 -0.21 -1.03 -8.52
N ARG A 8 0.91 -0.29 -8.48
CA ARG A 8 2.12 -0.61 -9.25
C ARG A 8 3.38 -0.05 -8.62
N TYR A 9 4.52 -0.59 -9.04
CA TYR A 9 5.82 0.04 -8.82
C TYR A 9 6.25 0.77 -10.10
N GLU A 10 6.63 2.03 -9.97
CA GLU A 10 7.02 2.88 -11.09
C GLU A 10 8.31 3.63 -10.74
N GLY A 11 9.39 3.33 -11.45
CA GLY A 11 10.72 3.86 -11.15
C GLY A 11 11.15 3.57 -9.70
N SER A 12 11.38 4.64 -8.94
CA SER A 12 11.78 4.59 -7.52
C SER A 12 10.59 4.62 -6.55
N TYR A 13 9.36 4.60 -7.05
CA TYR A 13 8.14 4.76 -6.26
C TYR A 13 7.23 3.53 -6.32
N ALA A 14 6.43 3.37 -5.28
CA ALA A 14 5.28 2.50 -5.14
C ALA A 14 4.05 3.39 -5.17
N ILE A 15 3.15 3.11 -6.11
CA ILE A 15 1.93 3.88 -6.34
C ILE A 15 0.80 3.15 -5.62
N LEU A 16 0.28 3.77 -4.57
CA LEU A 16 -0.80 3.26 -3.75
C LEU A 16 -2.08 4.01 -4.09
N VAL A 17 -3.20 3.31 -4.19
CA VAL A 17 -4.50 3.91 -4.44
C VAL A 17 -5.34 3.78 -3.18
N GLU A 18 -5.86 4.90 -2.70
CA GLU A 18 -6.75 4.94 -1.55
C GLU A 18 -8.08 4.25 -1.87
N ASP A 19 -8.55 3.37 -0.98
CA ASP A 19 -9.87 2.77 -1.07
C ASP A 19 -10.92 3.78 -0.57
N SER A 20 -11.12 4.83 -1.35
CA SER A 20 -12.07 5.92 -1.09
C SER A 20 -12.67 6.39 -2.41
N GLU A 21 -13.81 7.09 -2.36
CA GLU A 21 -14.55 7.53 -3.55
C GLU A 21 -13.70 8.36 -4.53
N PHE A 22 -12.64 8.99 -4.03
CA PHE A 22 -11.73 9.84 -4.80
C PHE A 22 -10.54 9.08 -5.41
N GLN A 23 -10.27 7.83 -5.00
CA GLN A 23 -9.15 7.00 -5.49
C GLN A 23 -7.82 7.75 -5.57
N ASN A 24 -7.46 8.49 -4.51
CA ASN A 24 -6.23 9.27 -4.51
C ASN A 24 -5.00 8.37 -4.62
N GLU A 25 -4.04 8.78 -5.46
CA GLU A 25 -2.74 8.14 -5.55
C GLU A 25 -1.79 8.68 -4.48
N LEU A 26 -1.15 7.76 -3.76
CA LEU A 26 -0.11 8.01 -2.78
C LEU A 26 1.21 7.42 -3.29
N TYR A 27 2.25 8.26 -3.30
CA TYR A 27 3.57 7.91 -3.80
C TYR A 27 4.50 7.62 -2.62
N VAL A 28 4.95 6.38 -2.49
CA VAL A 28 5.88 5.93 -1.44
C VAL A 28 7.17 5.44 -2.08
N LEU A 29 8.32 5.59 -1.42
CA LEU A 29 9.57 5.02 -1.94
C LEU A 29 9.46 3.50 -2.08
N LYS A 30 9.74 2.99 -3.29
CA LYS A 30 9.69 1.56 -3.63
C LYS A 30 10.47 0.71 -2.64
N GLU A 31 11.68 1.16 -2.28
CA GLU A 31 12.59 0.46 -1.36
C GLU A 31 11.98 0.20 0.02
N ARG A 32 11.00 1.00 0.45
CA ARG A 32 10.30 0.80 1.73
C ARG A 32 9.33 -0.38 1.71
N LEU A 33 8.82 -0.77 0.54
CA LEU A 33 7.72 -1.72 0.40
C LEU A 33 8.09 -2.99 -0.38
N ILE A 34 9.00 -2.88 -1.36
CA ILE A 34 9.32 -3.94 -2.34
C ILE A 34 9.79 -5.26 -1.71
N GLY A 35 10.27 -5.23 -0.47
CA GLY A 35 10.74 -6.42 0.24
C GLY A 35 9.63 -7.34 0.76
N PHE A 36 8.39 -6.86 0.87
CA PHE A 36 7.30 -7.63 1.49
C PHE A 36 5.91 -7.34 0.94
N VAL A 37 5.73 -6.28 0.14
CA VAL A 37 4.46 -5.93 -0.51
C VAL A 37 4.53 -6.24 -2.00
N LYS A 38 3.41 -6.69 -2.60
CA LYS A 38 3.24 -6.95 -4.02
C LYS A 38 2.05 -6.16 -4.59
N PRO A 39 2.08 -5.80 -5.89
CA PRO A 39 0.94 -5.17 -6.54
C PRO A 39 -0.34 -5.97 -6.30
N GLY A 40 -1.38 -5.27 -5.87
CA GLY A 40 -2.66 -5.81 -5.46
C GLY A 40 -2.85 -5.97 -3.95
N ASP A 41 -1.78 -5.97 -3.14
CA ASP A 41 -1.87 -6.01 -1.68
C ASP A 41 -2.57 -4.77 -1.12
N CYS A 42 -3.44 -4.99 -0.14
CA CYS A 42 -4.04 -3.94 0.66
C CYS A 42 -3.18 -3.69 1.89
N LEU A 43 -2.85 -2.42 2.08
CA LEU A 43 -1.97 -1.90 3.09
C LEU A 43 -2.75 -0.96 4.00
N GLU A 44 -2.52 -1.12 5.30
CA GLU A 44 -2.79 -0.08 6.27
C GLU A 44 -1.53 0.74 6.48
N ILE A 45 -1.63 2.05 6.30
CA ILE A 45 -0.50 2.98 6.48
C ILE A 45 -0.85 3.99 7.56
N GLU A 46 0.06 4.14 8.52
CA GLU A 46 0.02 5.20 9.53
C GLU A 46 1.12 6.22 9.23
N PHE A 47 0.72 7.50 9.22
CA PHE A 47 1.63 8.62 9.11
C PHE A 47 1.80 9.31 10.47
N ASP A 48 3.01 9.82 10.73
CA ASP A 48 3.26 10.73 11.86
C ASP A 48 2.65 12.11 11.62
N THR A 49 2.63 12.95 12.67
CA THR A 49 2.07 14.32 12.64
C THR A 49 2.71 15.26 11.62
N ILE A 50 3.87 14.90 11.09
CA ILE A 50 4.62 15.65 10.07
C ILE A 50 4.59 14.99 8.69
N GLY A 51 3.78 13.93 8.50
CA GLY A 51 3.57 13.25 7.21
C GLY A 51 4.57 12.16 6.86
N ASN A 52 5.45 11.75 7.79
CA ASN A 52 6.36 10.63 7.57
C ASN A 52 5.65 9.29 7.73
N LEU A 53 6.11 8.27 7.00
CA LEU A 53 5.69 6.88 7.18
C LEU A 53 6.12 6.37 8.56
N LYS A 54 5.13 6.12 9.41
CA LYS A 54 5.32 5.60 10.77
C LYS A 54 5.14 4.08 10.84
N HIS A 55 4.10 3.57 10.18
CA HIS A 55 3.77 2.15 10.18
C HIS A 55 3.18 1.72 8.83
N VAL A 56 3.48 0.48 8.43
CA VAL A 56 2.88 -0.18 7.27
C VAL A 56 2.59 -1.64 7.63
N ALA A 57 1.35 -2.06 7.43
CA ALA A 57 0.91 -3.44 7.60
C ALA A 57 0.13 -3.92 6.37
N ILE A 58 0.32 -5.18 5.98
CA ILE A 58 -0.51 -5.83 4.96
C ILE A 58 -1.76 -6.37 5.65
N ILE A 59 -2.93 -5.84 5.29
CA ILE A 59 -4.21 -6.22 5.91
C ILE A 59 -4.98 -7.23 5.06
N SER A 60 -4.78 -7.22 3.74
CA SER A 60 -5.35 -8.20 2.83
C SER A 60 -4.39 -8.43 1.68
N THR A 61 -4.06 -9.68 1.42
CA THR A 61 -3.35 -10.08 0.20
C THR A 61 -4.39 -10.41 -0.87
N PRO A 62 -4.16 -10.07 -2.16
CA PRO A 62 -4.93 -10.64 -3.24
C PRO A 62 -4.56 -12.12 -3.26
N ASP A 63 -5.41 -12.94 -2.65
CA ASP A 63 -5.41 -14.38 -2.81
C ASP A 63 -4.40 -15.19 -1.94
N LYS A 64 -4.85 -15.56 -0.74
CA LYS A 64 -5.13 -16.99 -0.55
C LYS A 64 -6.61 -17.20 -0.88
N MET A 65 -6.97 -17.44 -2.15
CA MET A 65 -8.13 -18.27 -2.41
C MET A 65 -7.77 -19.61 -1.78
N GLU A 66 -8.40 -19.87 -0.66
CA GLU A 66 -8.65 -21.22 -0.19
C GLU A 66 -9.24 -21.98 -1.39
N LYS A 67 -8.42 -22.80 -2.04
CA LYS A 67 -8.91 -23.85 -2.92
C LYS A 67 -9.72 -24.80 -2.03
N ALA A 68 -11.03 -24.60 -1.96
CA ALA A 68 -11.99 -25.58 -1.50
C ALA A 68 -12.56 -26.34 -2.71
#